data_AF-A0A835ELU0-F1
#
_entry.id   AF-A0A835ELU0-F1
#
_cell.length_a   1.000
_cell.length_b   1.000
_cell.length_c   1.000
_cell.angle_alpha   90.00
_cell.angle_beta   90.00
_cell.angle_gamma   90.00
#
_symmetry.space_group_name_H-M   'P 1'
#
loop_
_entity.id
_entity.type
_entity.pdbx_description
1 polymer ?
#
loop_
_entity_poly.entity_id
_entity_poly.type
_entity_poly.pdbx_seq_one_letter_code
_entity_poly.pdbx_strand_id
1 'polypeptide(L)'
;MPIQSSLLDFLGVEWDTSIGHELTVLHAREKFGADFFREVIILAMWALWIHMNSIVFDGASLSIAAWRRSFMEEIKALTLRLRRC
;
A
#
# COMPACT_ATOMS: atom_id res chain seq x y z
N MET A 1 8.30 3.69 -11.31
CA MET A 1 7.08 3.57 -12.12
C MET A 1 6.01 4.49 -11.57
N PRO A 2 5.23 5.20 -12.40
CA PRO A 2 4.33 6.30 -11.99
C PRO A 2 3.20 5.88 -11.04
N ILE A 3 2.85 4.59 -11.01
CA ILE A 3 1.80 4.07 -10.12
C ILE A 3 2.30 4.06 -8.68
N GLN A 4 3.49 3.54 -8.43
CA GLN A 4 4.02 3.36 -7.06
C GLN A 4 4.11 4.68 -6.30
N SER A 5 4.57 5.76 -6.94
CA SER A 5 4.59 7.10 -6.32
C SER A 5 3.17 7.58 -5.99
N SER A 6 2.22 7.43 -6.93
CA SER A 6 0.82 7.83 -6.72
C SER A 6 0.15 7.06 -5.57
N LEU A 7 0.56 5.81 -5.32
CA LEU A 7 0.07 5.01 -4.20
C LEU A 7 0.62 5.49 -2.87
N LEU A 8 1.93 5.77 -2.81
CA LEU A 8 2.59 6.25 -1.59
C LEU A 8 2.08 7.64 -1.22
N ASP A 9 1.84 8.52 -2.20
CA ASP A 9 1.19 9.82 -2.00
C ASP A 9 -0.21 9.67 -1.40
N PHE A 10 -1.00 8.72 -1.90
CA PHE A 10 -2.33 8.43 -1.34
C PHE A 10 -2.26 7.97 0.13
N LEU A 11 -1.22 7.20 0.48
CA LEU A 11 -1.00 6.71 1.84
C LEU A 11 -0.35 7.77 2.76
N GLY A 12 0.08 8.91 2.22
CA GLY A 12 0.86 9.90 2.99
C GLY A 12 2.25 9.39 3.38
N VAL A 13 2.82 8.49 2.58
CA VAL A 13 4.13 7.87 2.84
C VAL A 13 5.20 8.60 2.04
N GLU A 14 6.09 9.28 2.76
CA GLU A 14 7.26 9.92 2.15
C GLU A 14 8.33 8.87 1.83
N TRP A 15 8.70 8.77 0.56
CA TRP A 15 9.68 7.78 0.08
C TRP A 15 10.91 8.46 -0.50
N ASP A 16 11.93 8.63 0.34
CA ASP A 16 13.18 9.25 -0.05
C ASP A 16 14.08 8.27 -0.82
N THR A 17 14.26 8.52 -2.12
CA THR A 17 15.13 7.74 -3.01
C THR A 17 16.59 8.18 -2.97
N SER A 18 16.91 9.26 -2.25
CA SER A 18 18.29 9.75 -2.10
C SER A 18 19.07 8.99 -1.02
N ILE A 19 18.37 8.23 -0.18
CA ILE A 19 18.94 7.38 0.88
C ILE A 19 18.88 5.89 0.49
N GLY A 20 19.75 5.09 1.11
CA GLY A 20 19.78 3.64 0.87
C GLY A 20 18.47 2.96 1.27
N HIS A 21 18.08 1.91 0.56
CA HIS A 21 16.77 1.24 0.68
C HIS A 21 16.37 0.88 2.12
N GLU A 22 17.33 0.37 2.91
CA GLU A 22 17.14 0.00 4.31
C GLU A 22 16.73 1.22 5.17
N LEU A 23 17.36 2.37 4.91
CA LEU A 23 17.09 3.61 5.62
C LEU A 23 15.79 4.26 5.15
N THR A 24 15.40 4.09 3.89
CA THR A 24 14.13 4.63 3.36
C THR A 24 12.92 4.10 4.10
N VAL A 25 12.89 2.80 4.42
CA VAL A 25 11.76 2.20 5.15
C VAL A 25 11.67 2.74 6.58
N LEU A 26 12.81 2.91 7.25
CA LEU A 26 12.86 3.49 8.60
C LEU A 26 12.40 4.95 8.58
N HIS A 27 12.91 5.74 7.64
CA HIS A 27 12.51 7.14 7.47
C HIS A 27 11.01 7.28 7.19
N ALA A 28 10.47 6.48 6.27
CA ALA A 28 9.06 6.46 5.93
C ALA A 28 8.19 6.12 7.16
N ARG A 29 8.61 5.15 7.98
CA ARG A 29 7.92 4.78 9.21
C ARG A 29 7.92 5.92 10.23
N GLU A 30 9.07 6.56 10.45
CA GLU A 30 9.20 7.68 11.39
C GLU A 30 8.32 8.86 10.97
N LYS A 31 8.28 9.17 9.68
CA LYS A 31 7.45 10.25 9.11
C LYS A 31 5.95 9.94 9.16
N PHE A 32 5.57 8.69 8.94
CA PHE A 32 4.16 8.27 9.01
C PHE A 32 3.56 8.42 10.41
N GLY A 33 4.38 8.26 11.45
CA GLY A 33 4.03 8.65 12.83
C GLY A 33 2.95 7.81 13.51
N ALA A 34 2.64 6.61 13.00
CA ALA A 34 1.65 5.70 13.58
C ALA A 34 2.14 4.26 13.67
N ASP A 35 1.74 3.56 14.74
CA ASP A 35 2.19 2.20 15.06
C ASP A 35 1.77 1.17 14.01
N PHE A 36 0.69 1.44 13.26
CA PHE A 36 0.14 0.55 12.23
C PHE A 36 0.75 0.75 10.84
N PHE A 37 1.89 1.44 10.73
CA PHE A 37 2.58 1.68 9.45
C PHE A 37 2.83 0.37 8.67
N ARG A 38 3.30 -0.67 9.37
CA ARG A 38 3.66 -1.94 8.75
C ARG A 38 2.45 -2.60 8.10
N GLU A 39 1.33 -2.63 8.81
CA GLU A 39 0.06 -3.19 8.38
C GLU A 39 -0.45 -2.46 7.14
N VAL A 40 -0.39 -1.13 7.13
CA VAL A 40 -0.79 -0.31 5.98
C VAL A 40 0.06 -0.64 4.75
N ILE A 41 1.38 -0.70 4.89
CA ILE A 41 2.29 -0.98 3.77
C ILE A 41 2.09 -2.40 3.23
N ILE A 42 1.98 -3.40 4.11
CA ILE A 42 1.75 -4.79 3.71
C ILE A 42 0.44 -4.92 2.93
N LEU A 43 -0.65 -4.34 3.43
CA LEU A 43 -1.95 -4.41 2.75
C LEU A 43 -1.97 -3.61 1.44
N ALA A 44 -1.27 -2.47 1.38
CA ALA A 44 -1.12 -1.69 0.16
C ALA A 44 -0.36 -2.46 -0.94
N MET A 45 0.73 -3.12 -0.57
CA MET A 45 1.51 -3.98 -1.46
C MET A 45 0.71 -5.21 -1.91
N TRP A 46 -0.05 -5.82 -1.00
CA TRP A 46 -0.93 -6.94 -1.31
C TRP A 46 -2.01 -6.53 -2.34
N ALA A 47 -2.71 -5.42 -2.11
CA ALA A 47 -3.69 -4.90 -3.06
C ALA A 47 -3.05 -4.53 -4.42
N LEU A 48 -1.80 -4.05 -4.42
CA LEU A 48 -1.07 -3.79 -5.66
C LEU A 48 -0.78 -5.09 -6.41
N TRP A 49 -0.34 -6.12 -5.71
CA TRP A 49 -0.08 -7.43 -6.30
C TRP A 49 -1.36 -8.03 -6.92
N ILE A 50 -2.51 -7.95 -6.23
CA ILE A 50 -3.81 -8.36 -6.79
C ILE A 50 -4.15 -7.55 -8.05
N HIS A 51 -4.02 -6.22 -8.00
CA HIS A 51 -4.32 -5.36 -9.16
C HIS A 51 -3.41 -5.64 -10.36
N MET A 52 -2.13 -5.93 -10.13
CA MET A 52 -1.21 -6.31 -11.20
C MET A 52 -1.55 -7.67 -11.78
N ASN A 53 -1.95 -8.63 -10.94
CA ASN A 53 -2.39 -9.94 -11.41
C ASN A 53 -3.66 -9.86 -12.25
N SER A 54 -4.63 -9.01 -11.92
CA SER A 54 -5.84 -8.88 -12.75
C SER A 54 -5.54 -8.27 -14.12
N ILE A 55 -4.52 -7.40 -14.23
CA ILE A 55 -4.04 -6.91 -15.53
C ILE A 55 -3.44 -8.07 -16.35
N VAL A 56 -2.59 -8.90 -15.73
CA VAL A 56 -1.88 -9.98 -16.42
C VAL A 56 -2.80 -11.13 -16.80
N PHE A 57 -3.68 -11.55 -15.90
CA PHE A 57 -4.48 -12.76 -16.05
C PHE A 57 -5.90 -12.48 -16.58
N ASP A 58 -6.49 -11.34 -16.24
CA ASP A 58 -7.89 -11.03 -16.57
C ASP A 58 -8.03 -9.92 -17.62
N GLY A 59 -6.91 -9.36 -18.11
CA GLY A 59 -6.92 -8.26 -19.09
C GLY A 59 -7.47 -6.94 -18.54
N ALA A 60 -7.46 -6.77 -17.20
CA ALA A 60 -7.91 -5.53 -16.57
C ALA A 60 -7.03 -4.33 -16.99
N SER A 61 -7.59 -3.12 -16.87
CA SER A 61 -6.83 -1.89 -17.10
C SER A 61 -6.17 -1.38 -15.82
N LEU A 62 -5.06 -0.68 -15.99
CA LEU A 62 -4.41 0.02 -14.89
C LEU A 62 -5.36 1.08 -14.29
N SER A 63 -5.64 0.98 -13.00
CA SER A 63 -6.58 1.86 -12.32
C SER A 63 -6.24 2.03 -10.84
N ILE A 64 -5.80 3.24 -10.47
CA ILE A 64 -5.55 3.61 -9.06
C ILE A 64 -6.85 3.52 -8.25
N ALA A 65 -8.00 3.84 -8.85
CA ALA A 65 -9.29 3.73 -8.19
C ALA A 65 -9.67 2.27 -7.87
N ALA A 66 -9.36 1.33 -8.78
CA ALA A 66 -9.59 -0.09 -8.55
C ALA A 66 -8.67 -0.63 -7.44
N TRP A 67 -7.38 -0.30 -7.50
CA TRP A 67 -6.43 -0.62 -6.43
C TRP A 67 -6.89 -0.06 -5.08
N ARG A 68 -7.29 1.22 -5.03
CA ARG A 68 -7.72 1.88 -3.79
C ARG A 68 -8.92 1.19 -3.18
N ARG A 69 -9.87 0.74 -4.00
CA ARG A 69 -11.03 -0.03 -3.54
C ARG A 69 -10.59 -1.34 -2.88
N SER A 70 -9.75 -2.12 -3.56
CA SER A 70 -9.22 -3.39 -3.04
C SER A 70 -8.44 -3.18 -1.74
N PHE A 71 -7.59 -2.16 -1.67
CA PHE A 71 -6.86 -1.80 -0.46
C PHE A 71 -7.79 -1.49 0.72
N MET A 72 -8.85 -0.70 0.50
CA MET A 72 -9.81 -0.38 1.56
C MET A 72 -10.62 -1.61 2.02
N GLU A 73 -10.90 -2.55 1.13
CA GLU A 73 -11.53 -3.83 1.48
C GLU A 73 -10.65 -4.67 2.40
N GLU A 74 -9.34 -4.72 2.12
CA GLU A 74 -8.37 -5.43 2.96
C GLU A 74 -8.21 -4.78 4.34
N ILE A 75 -8.17 -3.45 4.43
CA ILE A 75 -8.17 -2.71 5.71
C ILE A 75 -9.44 -3.02 6.52
N LYS A 76 -10.60 -3.04 5.85
CA LYS A 76 -11.87 -3.38 6.49
C LYS A 76 -11.87 -4.83 7.00
N ALA A 77 -11.34 -5.77 6.22
CA ALA A 77 -11.20 -7.17 6.62
C ALA A 77 -10.27 -7.32 7.84
N LEU A 78 -9.11 -6.64 7.83
CA LEU A 78 -8.19 -6.63 8.98
C LEU A 78 -8.86 -6.06 10.23
N THR A 79 -9.55 -4.92 10.10
CA THR A 79 -10.26 -4.28 11.23
C THR A 79 -11.31 -5.21 11.83
N LEU A 80 -12.03 -5.99 11.00
CA LEU A 80 -12.99 -6.98 11.47
C LEU A 80 -12.33 -8.16 12.19
N ARG A 81 -11.15 -8.59 11.72
CA ARG A 81 -10.35 -9.65 12.37
C ARG A 81 -9.83 -9.21 13.74
N LEU A 82 -9.31 -7.98 13.83
CA LEU A 82 -8.80 -7.41 15.08
C LEU A 82 -9.90 -7.18 16.13
N ARG A 83 -11.13 -6.84 15.71
CA ARG A 83 -12.27 -6.66 16.63
C ARG A 83 -12.81 -7.97 17.25
N ARG A 84 -12.43 -9.13 16.70
CA ARG A 84 -12.89 -10.44 17.19
C ARG A 84 -11.87 -11.13 18.10
N CYS A 85 -10.77 -10.45 18.43
CA CYS A 85 -9.76 -10.87 19.41
C CYS A 85 -9.99 -10.15 20.74
#